data_AF-S8AGQ8-F1
#
_entry.id   AF-S8AGQ8-F1
#
_cell.length_a   1.000
_cell.length_b   1.000
_cell.length_c   1.000
_cell.angle_alpha   90.00
_cell.angle_beta   90.00
_cell.angle_gamma   90.00
#
_symmetry.space_group_name_H-M   'P 1'
#
loop_
_entity.id
_entity.type
_entity.pdbx_description
1 polymer ?
#
loop_
_entity_poly.entity_id
_entity_poly.type
_entity_poly.pdbx_seq_one_letter_code
_entity_poly.pdbx_strand_id
1 'polypeptide(L)'
;MPRSDSTIEEITAEMAIFTPDESTVTEDEIRVEDAEIFSDSYMILSHSEENLKNLISLHDSWSTDKNTAWFPKLFETSRFSDVNFIVGPAKTMIKAHRGILCERSSFFQNLFDKPVDNPHKVHNIRVPDYHVETFRAILRFLYTGQVDHSRHPGYVARLYKEAGSLGIPELQEYAVSYLVNTITHKAPEVMDWALYIIGMINGLAECYSLWSDLEPVFDAIVHMEDFETFSNREEFVKMMDENAVPARILFQKFIRINDRARTTIQKSHSQALRAFEEKVDDLQASADDLEANLRGDIEGKSVVLEGLEAEKKDLEALLDFQAHEIKALKCRIDLLEKDNDELKKQRPKEVKKTGK
;
A
#
# COMPACT_ATOMS: atom_id res chain seq x y z
N MET A 1 -7.19 -52.06 28.69
CA MET A 1 -7.30 -50.83 29.50
C MET A 1 -7.13 -49.65 28.56
N PRO A 2 -8.15 -48.78 28.44
CA PRO A 2 -8.11 -47.65 27.52
C PRO A 2 -7.30 -46.51 28.13
N ARG A 3 -6.47 -45.83 27.33
CA ARG A 3 -5.90 -44.52 27.69
C ARG A 3 -6.91 -43.47 27.24
N SER A 4 -7.44 -42.79 28.24
CA SER A 4 -8.47 -41.75 28.19
C SER A 4 -7.97 -40.47 27.55
N ASP A 5 -8.92 -39.79 26.92
CA ASP A 5 -8.91 -38.42 26.46
C ASP A 5 -8.23 -37.46 27.44
N SER A 6 -7.18 -36.80 26.96
CA SER A 6 -6.69 -35.53 27.49
C SER A 6 -6.41 -34.62 26.29
N THR A 7 -7.48 -34.27 25.60
CA THR A 7 -7.50 -33.18 24.62
C THR A 7 -8.44 -32.11 25.16
N ILE A 8 -8.06 -30.85 24.95
CA ILE A 8 -8.88 -29.63 25.01
C ILE A 8 -8.85 -28.78 26.30
N GLU A 9 -8.62 -29.29 27.51
CA GLU A 9 -8.65 -28.41 28.71
C GLU A 9 -7.34 -27.70 29.09
N GLU A 10 -6.17 -28.17 28.62
CA GLU A 10 -4.87 -27.54 28.97
C GLU A 10 -4.45 -26.40 28.04
N ILE A 11 -5.10 -26.22 26.88
CA ILE A 11 -4.80 -25.12 25.94
C ILE A 11 -5.71 -23.90 26.19
N THR A 12 -6.84 -24.08 26.88
CA THR A 12 -7.78 -22.99 27.20
C THR A 12 -7.37 -22.10 28.38
N ALA A 13 -6.26 -22.39 29.07
CA ALA A 13 -5.82 -21.60 30.23
C ALA A 13 -4.84 -20.46 29.91
N GLU A 14 -4.23 -20.41 28.71
CA GLU A 14 -3.29 -19.34 28.32
C GLU A 14 -3.89 -18.28 27.37
N MET A 15 -5.18 -18.41 26.99
CA MET A 15 -5.87 -17.46 26.09
C MET A 15 -6.74 -16.41 26.80
N ALA A 16 -6.60 -16.25 28.11
CA ALA A 16 -7.48 -15.40 28.92
C ALA A 16 -6.80 -14.14 29.48
N ILE A 17 -6.08 -13.35 28.67
CA ILE A 17 -5.72 -11.96 29.02
C ILE A 17 -5.63 -11.11 27.74
N PHE A 18 -6.76 -10.68 27.18
CA PHE A 18 -6.93 -9.36 26.53
C PHE A 18 -8.39 -9.16 26.11
N THR A 19 -9.25 -8.74 27.04
CA THR A 19 -10.50 -8.05 26.68
C THR A 19 -10.16 -6.56 26.54
N PRO A 20 -10.37 -5.90 25.39
CA PRO A 20 -10.21 -4.45 25.33
C PRO A 20 -11.38 -3.82 26.08
N ASP A 21 -11.04 -3.12 27.16
CA ASP A 21 -11.94 -2.29 27.94
C ASP A 21 -12.38 -1.09 27.07
N GLU A 22 -13.68 -0.90 26.92
CA GLU A 22 -14.28 0.31 26.35
C GLU A 22 -14.11 1.45 27.37
N SER A 23 -12.94 2.11 27.37
CA SER A 23 -12.78 3.37 28.09
C SER A 23 -11.84 4.33 27.35
N THR A 24 -12.45 5.34 26.74
CA THR A 24 -11.95 6.72 26.60
C THR A 24 -10.47 6.88 26.21
N VAL A 25 -10.20 6.88 24.91
CA VAL A 25 -9.01 7.56 24.38
C VAL A 25 -9.39 9.02 24.20
N THR A 26 -8.89 9.87 25.07
CA THR A 26 -8.92 11.32 24.91
C THR A 26 -8.13 11.70 23.66
N GLU A 27 -8.78 12.41 22.75
CA GLU A 27 -8.16 13.17 21.67
C GLU A 27 -7.20 14.18 22.30
N ASP A 28 -5.90 13.91 22.29
CA ASP A 28 -4.86 14.94 22.19
C ASP A 28 -3.47 14.30 22.07
N GLU A 29 -2.66 14.92 21.20
CA GLU A 29 -1.24 14.66 20.89
C GLU A 29 -0.88 13.50 19.95
N ILE A 30 -1.27 13.62 18.67
CA ILE A 30 -0.43 13.15 17.55
C ILE A 30 0.36 14.36 17.03
N ARG A 31 1.52 14.60 17.63
CA ARG A 31 2.48 15.61 17.15
C ARG A 31 3.29 15.06 15.98
N VAL A 32 3.04 15.62 14.81
CA VAL A 32 4.01 16.06 13.77
C VAL A 32 5.34 15.28 13.69
N GLU A 33 5.34 14.09 13.09
CA GLU A 33 6.53 13.43 12.49
C GLU A 33 6.22 12.76 11.11
N ASP A 34 5.09 13.09 10.49
CA ASP A 34 4.53 12.31 9.36
C ASP A 34 5.11 12.58 7.96
N ALA A 35 6.09 13.48 7.83
CA ALA A 35 6.68 13.82 6.53
C ALA A 35 7.83 12.88 6.09
N GLU A 36 8.58 12.30 7.04
CA GLU A 36 9.70 11.41 6.71
C GLU A 36 9.23 9.99 6.32
N ILE A 37 8.09 9.55 6.86
CA ILE A 37 7.55 8.20 6.62
C ILE A 37 6.99 8.02 5.19
N PHE A 38 6.57 9.11 4.54
CA PHE A 38 6.11 9.09 3.14
C PHE A 38 7.27 8.81 2.15
N SER A 39 8.48 9.30 2.47
CA SER A 39 9.69 8.99 1.73
C SER A 39 10.02 7.51 1.83
N ASP A 40 10.13 6.97 3.05
CA ASP A 40 10.62 5.62 3.25
C ASP A 40 9.68 4.52 2.72
N SER A 41 8.37 4.78 2.71
CA SER A 41 7.36 3.82 2.22
C SER A 41 7.29 3.73 0.69
N TYR A 42 7.36 4.86 -0.02
CA TYR A 42 7.47 4.90 -1.49
C TYR A 42 8.83 4.36 -1.95
N MET A 43 9.89 4.64 -1.18
CA MET A 43 11.23 4.14 -1.44
C MET A 43 11.26 2.60 -1.39
N ILE A 44 10.67 1.90 -0.43
CA ILE A 44 10.84 0.43 -0.36
C ILE A 44 10.17 -0.32 -1.54
N LEU A 45 8.97 0.08 -1.98
CA LEU A 45 8.32 -0.57 -3.13
C LEU A 45 9.02 -0.21 -4.44
N SER A 46 9.40 1.07 -4.62
CA SER A 46 10.18 1.50 -5.79
C SER A 46 11.54 0.79 -5.83
N HIS A 47 12.20 0.59 -4.68
CA HIS A 47 13.45 -0.17 -4.60
C HIS A 47 13.23 -1.65 -4.92
N SER A 48 12.13 -2.27 -4.49
CA SER A 48 11.85 -3.66 -4.86
C SER A 48 11.58 -3.81 -6.36
N GLU A 49 10.79 -2.92 -6.95
CA GLU A 49 10.51 -2.92 -8.39
C GLU A 49 11.75 -2.56 -9.21
N GLU A 50 12.56 -1.61 -8.75
CA GLU A 50 13.82 -1.21 -9.37
C GLU A 50 14.85 -2.34 -9.26
N ASN A 51 14.92 -3.04 -8.13
CA ASN A 51 15.74 -4.24 -7.98
C ASN A 51 15.30 -5.37 -8.93
N LEU A 52 13.99 -5.60 -9.07
CA LEU A 52 13.46 -6.57 -10.03
C LEU A 52 13.81 -6.18 -11.48
N LYS A 53 13.62 -4.91 -11.85
CA LYS A 53 13.99 -4.37 -13.18
C LYS A 53 15.50 -4.53 -13.44
N ASN A 54 16.34 -4.24 -12.45
CA ASN A 54 17.78 -4.42 -12.54
C ASN A 54 18.17 -5.89 -12.75
N LEU A 55 17.52 -6.82 -12.06
CA LEU A 55 17.76 -8.26 -12.22
C LEU A 55 17.30 -8.79 -13.57
N ILE A 56 16.20 -8.26 -14.12
CA ILE A 56 15.73 -8.59 -15.47
C ILE A 56 16.72 -8.07 -16.51
N SER A 57 17.18 -6.82 -16.38
CA SER A 57 18.23 -6.26 -17.24
C SER A 57 19.55 -7.05 -17.16
N LEU A 58 19.94 -7.47 -15.95
CA LEU A 58 21.08 -8.37 -15.75
C LEU A 58 20.87 -9.70 -16.47
N HIS A 59 19.65 -10.27 -16.47
CA HIS A 59 19.36 -11.53 -17.16
C HIS A 59 19.65 -11.43 -18.65
N ASP A 60 19.25 -10.32 -19.28
CA ASP A 60 19.48 -10.08 -20.69
C ASP A 60 20.97 -9.97 -21.03
N SER A 61 21.79 -9.45 -20.11
CA SER A 61 23.24 -9.38 -20.30
C SER A 61 23.89 -10.78 -20.38
N TRP A 62 23.45 -11.70 -19.51
CA TRP A 62 23.85 -13.13 -19.55
C TRP A 62 23.48 -13.82 -20.86
N SER A 63 22.45 -13.32 -21.57
CA SER A 63 21.99 -13.83 -22.86
C SER A 63 22.85 -13.36 -24.05
N THR A 64 23.59 -12.25 -23.88
CA THR A 64 24.23 -11.54 -25.01
C THR A 64 25.71 -11.85 -25.29
N ASP A 65 26.45 -12.49 -24.37
CA ASP A 65 27.89 -12.67 -24.58
C ASP A 65 28.29 -13.99 -25.27
N LYS A 66 28.61 -13.87 -26.57
CA LYS A 66 29.00 -14.98 -27.46
C LYS A 66 30.51 -15.22 -27.58
N ASN A 67 31.40 -14.70 -26.72
CA ASN A 67 32.85 -14.77 -27.03
C ASN A 67 33.85 -15.11 -25.91
N THR A 68 33.40 -15.69 -24.80
CA THR A 68 34.27 -16.10 -23.67
C THR A 68 34.33 -17.61 -23.45
N ALA A 69 34.12 -18.43 -24.49
CA ALA A 69 34.30 -19.87 -24.37
C ALA A 69 35.80 -20.23 -24.31
N TRP A 70 36.40 -20.17 -23.13
CA TRP A 70 37.85 -20.36 -22.98
C TRP A 70 38.28 -21.77 -23.36
N PHE A 71 37.57 -22.82 -22.91
CA PHE A 71 38.00 -24.21 -23.14
C PHE A 71 36.88 -25.26 -23.33
N PRO A 72 35.82 -25.03 -24.12
CA PRO A 72 34.72 -26.00 -24.29
C PRO A 72 35.18 -27.39 -24.75
N LYS A 73 36.15 -27.43 -25.69
CA LYS A 73 36.70 -28.69 -26.23
C LYS A 73 37.44 -29.52 -25.16
N LEU A 74 38.07 -28.89 -24.17
CA LEU A 74 38.75 -29.63 -23.10
C LEU A 74 37.75 -30.33 -22.20
N PHE A 75 36.60 -29.69 -21.92
CA PHE A 75 35.53 -30.31 -21.16
C PHE A 75 34.91 -31.49 -21.91
N GLU A 76 34.54 -31.30 -23.18
CA GLU A 76 33.88 -32.31 -24.01
C GLU A 76 34.76 -33.53 -24.28
N THR A 77 36.05 -33.31 -24.57
CA THR A 77 36.96 -34.41 -24.92
C THR A 77 37.63 -35.04 -23.70
N SER A 78 37.59 -34.39 -22.53
CA SER A 78 38.26 -34.83 -21.31
C SER A 78 39.76 -35.14 -21.49
N ARG A 79 40.41 -34.48 -22.45
CA ARG A 79 41.85 -34.67 -22.73
C ARG A 79 42.67 -33.90 -21.71
N PHE A 80 43.71 -34.55 -21.17
CA PHE A 80 44.61 -34.00 -20.15
C PHE A 80 43.99 -33.82 -18.76
N SER A 81 42.85 -34.46 -18.50
CA SER A 81 42.20 -34.42 -17.18
C SER A 81 43.09 -35.06 -16.10
N ASP A 82 43.25 -34.33 -15.01
CA ASP A 82 44.07 -34.65 -13.83
C ASP A 82 43.23 -34.91 -12.57
N VAL A 83 41.90 -34.80 -12.69
CA VAL A 83 40.92 -35.15 -11.66
C VAL A 83 39.69 -35.82 -12.26
N ASN A 84 39.15 -36.78 -11.51
CA ASN A 84 37.87 -37.45 -11.76
C ASN A 84 36.94 -37.20 -10.57
N PHE A 85 35.72 -36.75 -10.85
CA PHE A 85 34.63 -36.69 -9.88
C PHE A 85 33.73 -37.91 -10.03
N ILE A 86 33.41 -38.56 -8.92
CA ILE A 86 32.42 -39.64 -8.85
C ILE A 86 31.16 -39.04 -8.24
N VAL A 87 30.18 -38.75 -9.10
CA VAL A 87 29.03 -37.90 -8.79
C VAL A 87 27.76 -38.72 -8.61
N GLY A 88 26.97 -38.33 -7.61
CA GLY A 88 25.65 -38.89 -7.35
C GLY A 88 25.64 -40.35 -6.89
N PRO A 89 24.46 -40.89 -6.57
CA PRO A 89 24.31 -42.28 -6.10
C PRO A 89 24.67 -43.31 -7.18
N ALA A 90 24.50 -42.95 -8.45
CA ALA A 90 24.87 -43.78 -9.60
C ALA A 90 26.40 -43.84 -9.84
N LYS A 91 27.19 -43.10 -9.05
CA LYS A 91 28.67 -43.04 -9.14
C LYS A 91 29.16 -42.69 -10.56
N THR A 92 28.48 -41.76 -11.21
CA THR A 92 28.83 -41.33 -12.57
C THR A 92 30.17 -40.60 -12.52
N MET A 93 31.13 -41.06 -13.33
CA MET A 93 32.44 -40.43 -13.41
C MET A 93 32.42 -39.24 -14.37
N ILE A 94 32.90 -38.09 -13.91
CA ILE A 94 33.09 -36.87 -14.71
C ILE A 94 34.56 -36.45 -14.60
N LYS A 95 35.24 -36.30 -15.74
CA LYS A 95 36.65 -35.90 -15.80
C LYS A 95 36.77 -34.38 -15.91
N ALA A 96 37.77 -33.80 -15.27
CA ALA A 96 38.01 -32.36 -15.29
C ALA A 96 39.51 -32.01 -15.09
N HIS A 97 39.80 -30.70 -15.06
CA HIS A 97 41.13 -30.13 -14.99
C HIS A 97 41.23 -29.24 -13.74
N ARG A 98 42.11 -29.58 -12.80
CA ARG A 98 42.30 -28.85 -11.55
C ARG A 98 42.60 -27.38 -11.78
N GLY A 99 43.53 -27.08 -12.68
CA GLY A 99 43.94 -25.69 -12.96
C GLY A 99 42.79 -24.78 -13.38
N ILE A 100 41.87 -25.29 -14.21
CA ILE A 100 40.68 -24.53 -14.63
C ILE A 100 39.72 -24.34 -13.45
N LEU A 101 39.53 -25.37 -12.63
CA LEU A 101 38.61 -25.33 -11.50
C LEU A 101 39.12 -24.41 -10.38
N CYS A 102 40.40 -24.48 -10.01
CA CYS A 102 41.00 -23.61 -8.99
C CYS A 102 40.89 -22.13 -9.35
N GLU A 103 41.12 -21.80 -10.62
CA GLU A 103 41.07 -20.41 -11.12
C GLU A 103 39.67 -19.80 -11.01
N ARG A 104 38.62 -20.63 -11.04
CA ARG A 104 37.23 -20.19 -11.18
C ARG A 104 36.34 -20.50 -9.98
N SER A 105 36.90 -21.07 -8.93
CA SER A 105 36.16 -21.46 -7.73
C SER A 105 37.10 -21.55 -6.55
N SER A 106 36.83 -20.72 -5.55
CA SER A 106 37.55 -20.72 -4.28
C SER A 106 37.41 -22.07 -3.54
N PHE A 107 36.29 -22.76 -3.70
CA PHE A 107 36.12 -24.12 -3.18
C PHE A 107 37.13 -25.08 -3.79
N PHE A 108 37.25 -25.11 -5.12
CA PHE A 108 38.20 -26.01 -5.79
C PHE A 108 39.65 -25.63 -5.50
N GLN A 109 39.96 -24.34 -5.41
CA GLN A 109 41.27 -23.88 -4.96
C GLN A 109 41.62 -24.48 -3.58
N ASN A 110 40.75 -24.28 -2.59
CA ASN A 110 40.93 -24.83 -1.24
C ASN A 110 40.96 -26.37 -1.20
N LEU A 111 40.20 -27.03 -2.09
CA LEU A 111 40.17 -28.49 -2.21
C LEU A 111 41.49 -29.05 -2.74
N PHE A 112 42.10 -28.36 -3.71
CA PHE A 112 43.29 -28.83 -4.41
C PHE A 112 44.62 -28.28 -3.85
N ASP A 113 44.59 -27.22 -3.04
CA ASP A 113 45.76 -26.66 -2.34
C ASP A 113 46.27 -27.57 -1.21
N LYS A 114 45.51 -28.58 -0.82
CA LYS A 114 45.94 -29.56 0.19
C LYS A 114 47.09 -30.41 -0.37
N PRO A 115 48.15 -30.66 0.42
CA PRO A 115 49.29 -31.45 -0.03
C PRO A 115 48.82 -32.83 -0.49
N VAL A 116 49.28 -33.19 -1.67
CA VAL A 116 48.86 -34.40 -2.37
C VAL A 116 50.00 -35.40 -2.29
N ASP A 117 49.73 -36.62 -1.80
CA ASP A 117 50.76 -37.67 -1.64
C ASP A 117 51.50 -37.99 -2.95
N ASN A 118 50.83 -37.82 -4.11
CA ASN A 118 51.46 -37.95 -5.42
C ASN A 118 50.85 -36.95 -6.43
N PRO A 119 51.60 -35.91 -6.86
CA PRO A 119 51.10 -34.89 -7.79
C PRO A 119 50.84 -35.41 -9.20
N HIS A 120 51.39 -36.58 -9.57
CA HIS A 120 51.23 -37.17 -10.91
C HIS A 120 50.05 -38.15 -11.02
N LYS A 121 49.36 -38.43 -9.91
CA LYS A 121 48.22 -39.38 -9.91
C LYS A 121 46.92 -38.65 -10.19
N VAL A 122 46.10 -39.18 -11.10
CA VAL A 122 44.72 -38.71 -11.28
C VAL A 122 43.94 -38.95 -9.99
N HIS A 123 43.32 -37.91 -9.46
CA HIS A 123 42.59 -37.99 -8.21
C HIS A 123 41.12 -38.31 -8.43
N ASN A 124 40.60 -39.25 -7.65
CA ASN A 124 39.18 -39.59 -7.64
C ASN A 124 38.52 -38.92 -6.43
N ILE A 125 37.71 -37.90 -6.68
CA ILE A 125 36.96 -37.17 -5.65
C ILE A 125 35.52 -37.65 -5.69
N ARG A 126 34.97 -38.05 -4.54
CA ARG A 126 33.58 -38.46 -4.42
C ARG A 126 32.72 -37.26 -4.02
N VAL A 127 31.67 -37.01 -4.78
CA VAL A 127 30.66 -35.96 -4.55
C VAL A 127 29.27 -36.60 -4.67
N PRO A 128 28.87 -37.45 -3.71
CA PRO A 128 27.65 -38.24 -3.80
C PRO A 128 26.38 -37.40 -3.68
N ASP A 129 26.45 -36.23 -3.05
CA ASP A 129 25.30 -35.37 -2.74
C ASP A 129 24.90 -34.45 -3.91
N TYR A 130 25.71 -34.42 -4.98
CA TYR A 130 25.46 -33.60 -6.15
C TYR A 130 24.69 -34.36 -7.22
N HIS A 131 23.81 -33.67 -7.93
CA HIS A 131 23.14 -34.24 -9.10
C HIS A 131 24.07 -34.20 -10.31
N VAL A 132 24.17 -35.34 -11.02
CA VAL A 132 25.09 -35.52 -12.14
C VAL A 132 24.92 -34.44 -13.21
N GLU A 133 23.67 -34.12 -13.57
CA GLU A 133 23.36 -33.13 -14.59
C GLU A 133 23.70 -31.70 -14.13
N THR A 134 23.34 -31.36 -12.90
CA THR A 134 23.62 -30.05 -12.30
C THR A 134 25.11 -29.82 -12.16
N PHE A 135 25.84 -30.77 -11.56
CA PHE A 135 27.29 -30.72 -11.43
C PHE A 135 27.99 -30.63 -12.79
N ARG A 136 27.53 -31.38 -13.81
CA ARG A 136 28.07 -31.28 -15.17
C ARG A 136 27.86 -29.89 -15.76
N ALA A 137 26.70 -29.28 -15.56
CA ALA A 137 26.45 -27.93 -16.04
C ALA A 137 27.29 -26.88 -15.32
N ILE A 138 27.51 -27.01 -14.01
CA ILE A 138 28.43 -26.13 -13.26
C ILE A 138 29.83 -26.25 -13.82
N LEU A 139 30.34 -27.47 -14.01
CA LEU A 139 31.67 -27.64 -14.62
C LEU A 139 31.71 -27.05 -16.03
N ARG A 140 30.68 -27.25 -16.86
CA ARG A 140 30.61 -26.62 -18.19
C ARG A 140 30.68 -25.09 -18.10
N PHE A 141 29.96 -24.50 -17.14
CA PHE A 141 30.01 -23.06 -16.88
C PHE A 141 31.43 -22.60 -16.53
N LEU A 142 32.14 -23.31 -15.64
CA LEU A 142 33.51 -22.95 -15.28
C LEU A 142 34.48 -22.94 -16.49
N TYR A 143 34.22 -23.75 -17.52
CA TYR A 143 35.06 -23.83 -18.73
C TYR A 143 34.68 -22.82 -19.81
N THR A 144 33.42 -22.40 -19.83
CA THR A 144 32.84 -21.70 -20.98
C THR A 144 32.28 -20.33 -20.65
N GLY A 145 32.01 -20.04 -19.38
CA GLY A 145 31.23 -18.88 -18.93
C GLY A 145 29.76 -18.94 -19.37
N GLN A 146 29.32 -20.01 -20.04
CA GLN A 146 28.00 -20.09 -20.64
C GLN A 146 27.02 -20.88 -19.77
N VAL A 147 25.82 -20.36 -19.68
CA VAL A 147 24.67 -20.93 -18.99
C VAL A 147 23.60 -21.36 -20.00
N ASP A 148 22.85 -22.39 -19.65
CA ASP A 148 21.79 -22.93 -20.51
C ASP A 148 20.43 -22.42 -20.03
N HIS A 149 19.85 -21.48 -20.79
CA HIS A 149 18.58 -20.83 -20.49
C HIS A 149 17.34 -21.68 -20.84
N SER A 150 17.52 -22.87 -21.44
CA SER A 150 16.40 -23.73 -21.83
C SER A 150 15.89 -24.61 -20.68
N ARG A 151 16.50 -24.50 -19.50
CA ARG A 151 16.27 -25.43 -18.39
C ARG A 151 15.11 -25.01 -17.50
N HIS A 152 14.46 -26.02 -16.95
CA HIS A 152 13.37 -25.88 -15.99
C HIS A 152 13.85 -25.12 -14.72
N PRO A 153 13.09 -24.19 -14.12
CA PRO A 153 13.43 -23.45 -12.92
C PRO A 153 13.75 -24.32 -11.73
N GLY A 154 13.06 -25.44 -11.54
CA GLY A 154 13.45 -26.44 -10.53
C GLY A 154 14.90 -26.94 -10.71
N TYR A 155 15.38 -27.06 -11.95
CA TYR A 155 16.79 -27.34 -12.22
C TYR A 155 17.69 -26.13 -11.89
N VAL A 156 17.26 -24.91 -12.23
CA VAL A 156 18.02 -23.67 -11.95
C VAL A 156 18.08 -23.36 -10.45
N ALA A 157 17.03 -23.65 -9.68
CA ALA A 157 17.00 -23.58 -8.22
C ALA A 157 18.02 -24.55 -7.60
N ARG A 158 18.12 -25.77 -8.14
CA ARG A 158 19.15 -26.73 -7.73
C ARG A 158 20.55 -26.28 -8.14
N LEU A 159 20.68 -25.68 -9.33
CA LEU A 159 21.93 -25.09 -9.81
C LEU A 159 22.41 -23.99 -8.86
N TYR A 160 21.51 -23.11 -8.41
CA TYR A 160 21.80 -22.09 -7.40
C TYR A 160 22.36 -22.71 -6.10
N LYS A 161 21.70 -23.75 -5.58
CA LYS A 161 22.15 -24.45 -4.38
C LYS A 161 23.56 -25.02 -4.53
N GLU A 162 23.79 -25.79 -5.59
CA GLU A 162 25.07 -26.47 -5.84
C GLU A 162 26.18 -25.47 -6.20
N ALA A 163 25.86 -24.34 -6.84
CA ALA A 163 26.81 -23.26 -7.11
C ALA A 163 27.28 -22.58 -5.81
N GLY A 164 26.36 -22.34 -4.88
CA GLY A 164 26.69 -21.79 -3.56
C GLY A 164 27.62 -22.68 -2.75
N SER A 165 27.39 -24.00 -2.75
CA SER A 165 28.28 -24.95 -2.06
C SER A 165 29.66 -25.08 -2.70
N LEU A 166 29.79 -24.73 -3.98
CA LEU A 166 31.05 -24.69 -4.72
C LEU A 166 31.68 -23.28 -4.77
N GLY A 167 31.09 -22.28 -4.11
CA GLY A 167 31.61 -20.93 -4.04
C GLY A 167 31.74 -20.26 -5.42
N ILE A 168 30.68 -20.33 -6.23
CA ILE A 168 30.60 -19.74 -7.57
C ILE A 168 29.47 -18.68 -7.57
N PRO A 169 29.73 -17.48 -7.02
CA PRO A 169 28.70 -16.46 -6.82
C PRO A 169 28.09 -15.97 -8.14
N GLU A 170 28.88 -15.88 -9.21
CA GLU A 170 28.41 -15.40 -10.52
C GLU A 170 27.31 -16.31 -11.09
N LEU A 171 27.40 -17.62 -10.82
CA LEU A 171 26.38 -18.58 -11.23
C LEU A 171 25.13 -18.52 -10.34
N GLN A 172 25.29 -18.13 -9.07
CA GLN A 172 24.16 -17.87 -8.17
C GLN A 172 23.38 -16.61 -8.60
N GLU A 173 24.09 -15.53 -8.92
CA GLU A 173 23.50 -14.29 -9.44
C GLU A 173 22.72 -14.55 -10.74
N TYR A 174 23.32 -15.30 -11.67
CA TYR A 174 22.62 -15.75 -12.88
C TYR A 174 21.34 -16.52 -12.55
N ALA A 175 21.43 -17.49 -11.63
CA ALA A 175 20.28 -18.32 -11.30
C ALA A 175 19.14 -17.47 -10.69
N VAL A 176 19.43 -16.57 -9.75
CA VAL A 176 18.43 -15.64 -9.18
C VAL A 176 17.80 -14.79 -10.28
N SER A 177 18.63 -14.16 -11.12
CA SER A 177 18.19 -13.33 -12.24
C SER A 177 17.30 -14.10 -13.23
N TYR A 178 17.67 -15.35 -13.58
CA TYR A 178 16.85 -16.23 -14.42
C TYR A 178 15.50 -16.58 -13.78
N LEU A 179 15.50 -16.93 -12.49
CA LEU A 179 14.28 -17.29 -11.77
C LEU A 179 13.31 -16.10 -11.70
N VAL A 180 13.81 -14.92 -11.34
CA VAL A 180 13.03 -13.68 -11.32
C VAL A 180 12.44 -13.38 -12.70
N ASN A 181 13.27 -13.36 -13.75
CA ASN A 181 12.80 -13.11 -15.12
C ASN A 181 11.75 -14.14 -15.56
N THR A 182 11.91 -15.39 -15.15
CA THR A 182 10.97 -16.46 -15.47
C THR A 182 9.63 -16.26 -14.79
N ILE A 183 9.60 -15.86 -13.52
CA ILE A 183 8.37 -15.60 -12.77
C ILE A 183 7.63 -14.39 -13.34
N THR A 184 8.37 -13.30 -13.59
CA THR A 184 7.79 -12.03 -14.04
C THR A 184 7.29 -12.07 -15.48
N HIS A 185 8.00 -12.75 -16.39
CA HIS A 185 7.72 -12.65 -17.83
C HIS A 185 7.31 -13.96 -18.51
N LYS A 186 7.86 -15.10 -18.09
CA LYS A 186 7.65 -16.38 -18.81
C LYS A 186 6.54 -17.24 -18.21
N ALA A 187 6.34 -17.16 -16.90
CA ALA A 187 5.35 -17.97 -16.20
C ALA A 187 3.94 -17.83 -16.82
N PRO A 188 3.42 -16.62 -17.15
CA PRO A 188 2.08 -16.49 -17.72
C PRO A 188 1.88 -17.22 -19.06
N GLU A 189 2.96 -17.48 -19.82
CA GLU A 189 2.91 -18.11 -21.14
C GLU A 189 2.90 -19.65 -21.08
N VAL A 190 3.23 -20.25 -19.92
CA VAL A 190 3.36 -21.70 -19.76
C VAL A 190 2.05 -22.31 -19.26
N MET A 191 1.58 -23.37 -19.94
CA MET A 191 0.30 -24.04 -19.66
C MET A 191 0.12 -24.45 -18.18
N ASP A 192 1.20 -24.84 -17.49
CA ASP A 192 1.21 -25.28 -16.08
C ASP A 192 2.16 -24.44 -15.19
N TRP A 193 2.14 -23.13 -15.35
CA TRP A 193 3.07 -22.22 -14.66
C TRP A 193 3.06 -22.29 -13.12
N ALA A 194 1.92 -22.63 -12.51
CA ALA A 194 1.85 -22.76 -11.06
C ALA A 194 2.69 -23.94 -10.55
N LEU A 195 2.57 -25.12 -11.19
CA LEU A 195 3.40 -26.29 -10.87
C LEU A 195 4.88 -26.01 -11.12
N TYR A 196 5.16 -25.20 -12.13
CA TYR A 196 6.50 -24.76 -12.49
C TYR A 196 7.14 -23.91 -11.36
N ILE A 197 6.40 -22.93 -10.82
CA ILE A 197 6.84 -22.10 -9.67
C ILE A 197 6.94 -22.95 -8.40
N ILE A 198 5.99 -23.85 -8.15
CA ILE A 198 6.04 -24.77 -7.00
C ILE A 198 7.30 -25.65 -7.05
N GLY A 199 7.61 -26.22 -8.21
CA GLY A 199 8.82 -27.03 -8.40
C GLY A 199 10.12 -26.23 -8.18
N MET A 200 10.11 -24.93 -8.52
CA MET A 200 11.21 -24.02 -8.21
C MET A 200 11.34 -23.76 -6.72
N ILE A 201 10.24 -23.42 -6.02
CA ILE A 201 10.25 -23.16 -4.57
C ILE A 201 10.73 -24.40 -3.82
N ASN A 202 10.25 -25.58 -4.19
CA ASN A 202 10.72 -26.85 -3.63
C ASN A 202 12.22 -27.06 -3.85
N GLY A 203 12.74 -26.70 -5.03
CA GLY A 203 14.18 -26.74 -5.31
C GLY A 203 15.00 -25.78 -4.47
N LEU A 204 14.42 -24.65 -4.06
CA LEU A 204 15.04 -23.63 -3.19
C LEU A 204 14.85 -23.90 -1.70
N ALA A 205 13.89 -24.74 -1.30
CA ALA A 205 13.53 -24.97 0.09
C ALA A 205 14.72 -25.46 0.95
N GLU A 206 15.68 -26.16 0.34
CA GLU A 206 16.87 -26.66 1.02
C GLU A 206 18.00 -25.62 1.18
N CYS A 207 17.84 -24.40 0.67
CA CYS A 207 18.88 -23.36 0.62
C CYS A 207 18.99 -22.51 1.91
N TYR A 208 18.76 -23.08 3.11
CA TYR A 208 18.63 -22.37 4.41
C TYR A 208 19.66 -21.27 4.72
N SER A 209 20.89 -21.37 4.23
CA SER A 209 21.96 -20.38 4.48
C SER A 209 22.01 -19.23 3.48
N LEU A 210 21.22 -19.26 2.40
CA LEU A 210 21.34 -18.37 1.23
C LEU A 210 20.08 -17.54 0.97
N TRP A 211 19.17 -17.46 1.94
CA TRP A 211 17.83 -16.89 1.72
C TRP A 211 17.80 -15.37 1.55
N SER A 212 18.79 -14.64 2.07
CA SER A 212 18.93 -13.21 1.81
C SER A 212 19.00 -12.92 0.31
N ASP A 213 19.74 -13.76 -0.40
CA ASP A 213 20.02 -13.54 -1.82
C ASP A 213 18.86 -14.03 -2.70
N LEU A 214 17.92 -14.80 -2.12
CA LEU A 214 16.69 -15.25 -2.76
C LEU A 214 15.51 -14.30 -2.52
N GLU A 215 15.68 -13.25 -1.72
CA GLU A 215 14.64 -12.25 -1.46
C GLU A 215 13.95 -11.74 -2.74
N PRO A 216 14.68 -11.41 -3.83
CA PRO A 216 14.06 -10.95 -5.07
C PRO A 216 13.16 -12.00 -5.74
N VAL A 217 13.45 -13.29 -5.57
CA VAL A 217 12.62 -14.38 -6.12
C VAL A 217 11.26 -14.41 -5.42
N PHE A 218 11.25 -14.26 -4.10
CA PHE A 218 10.00 -14.22 -3.34
C PHE A 218 9.22 -12.94 -3.57
N ASP A 219 9.90 -11.81 -3.75
CA ASP A 219 9.24 -10.57 -4.16
C ASP A 219 8.58 -10.73 -5.53
N ALA A 220 9.27 -11.33 -6.50
CA ALA A 220 8.68 -11.60 -7.81
C ALA A 220 7.41 -12.48 -7.71
N ILE A 221 7.38 -13.48 -6.81
CA ILE A 221 6.21 -14.34 -6.60
C ILE A 221 5.01 -13.55 -6.04
N VAL A 222 5.22 -12.76 -4.99
CA VAL A 222 4.10 -12.09 -4.31
C VAL A 222 3.53 -10.93 -5.16
N HIS A 223 4.33 -10.35 -6.05
CA HIS A 223 3.90 -9.31 -6.98
C HIS A 223 3.34 -9.85 -8.31
N MET A 224 3.16 -11.17 -8.44
CA MET A 224 2.48 -11.73 -9.62
C MET A 224 1.03 -11.25 -9.67
N GLU A 225 0.57 -10.87 -10.86
CA GLU A 225 -0.83 -10.45 -11.08
C GLU A 225 -1.83 -11.53 -10.63
N ASP A 226 -1.53 -12.80 -10.89
CA ASP A 226 -2.35 -13.95 -10.52
C ASP A 226 -1.97 -14.57 -9.15
N PHE A 227 -1.26 -13.85 -8.26
CA PHE A 227 -0.81 -14.42 -6.98
C PHE A 227 -1.97 -14.89 -6.09
N GLU A 228 -3.11 -14.18 -6.08
CA GLU A 228 -4.30 -14.60 -5.32
C GLU A 228 -4.84 -15.94 -5.83
N THR A 229 -4.97 -16.10 -7.15
CA THR A 229 -5.40 -17.36 -7.77
C THR A 229 -4.38 -18.48 -7.52
N PHE A 230 -3.09 -18.16 -7.57
CA PHE A 230 -1.99 -19.10 -7.30
C PHE A 230 -1.98 -19.59 -5.86
N SER A 231 -2.13 -18.67 -4.90
CA SER A 231 -2.05 -18.99 -3.46
C SER A 231 -3.20 -19.86 -2.97
N ASN A 232 -4.32 -19.87 -3.69
CA ASN A 232 -5.49 -20.71 -3.42
C ASN A 232 -5.41 -22.13 -4.03
N ARG A 233 -4.37 -22.45 -4.81
CA ARG A 233 -4.22 -23.79 -5.41
C ARG A 233 -3.80 -24.82 -4.36
N GLU A 234 -4.38 -26.02 -4.46
CA GLU A 234 -4.09 -27.14 -3.54
C GLU A 234 -2.59 -27.49 -3.52
N GLU A 235 -1.93 -27.45 -4.66
CA GLU A 235 -0.50 -27.78 -4.77
C GLU A 235 0.39 -26.72 -4.11
N PHE A 236 -0.03 -25.45 -4.12
CA PHE A 236 0.68 -24.39 -3.42
C PHE A 236 0.51 -24.52 -1.91
N VAL A 237 -0.72 -24.74 -1.42
CA VAL A 237 -1.00 -24.97 -0.01
C VAL A 237 -0.20 -26.16 0.51
N LYS A 238 -0.20 -27.27 -0.22
CA LYS A 238 0.61 -28.45 0.10
C LYS A 238 2.09 -28.13 0.15
N MET A 239 2.61 -27.35 -0.79
CA MET A 239 4.02 -26.92 -0.78
C MET A 239 4.35 -26.09 0.46
N MET A 240 3.46 -25.19 0.86
CA MET A 240 3.62 -24.36 2.06
C MET A 240 3.64 -25.23 3.34
N ASP A 241 2.78 -26.25 3.41
CA ASP A 241 2.74 -27.21 4.52
C ASP A 241 3.99 -28.09 4.60
N GLU A 242 4.49 -28.54 3.45
CA GLU A 242 5.69 -29.37 3.35
C GLU A 242 6.98 -28.57 3.63
N ASN A 243 6.98 -27.25 3.41
CA ASN A 243 8.17 -26.41 3.48
C ASN A 243 7.97 -25.17 4.37
N ALA A 244 8.26 -25.31 5.67
CA ALA A 244 8.06 -24.26 6.67
C ALA A 244 8.80 -22.94 6.38
N VAL A 245 9.99 -22.99 5.75
CA VAL A 245 10.81 -21.79 5.52
C VAL A 245 10.31 -20.92 4.37
N PRO A 246 10.12 -21.44 3.13
CA PRO A 246 9.48 -20.64 2.09
C PRO A 246 8.09 -20.18 2.51
N ALA A 247 7.35 -21.01 3.27
CA ALA A 247 6.06 -20.62 3.80
C ALA A 247 6.14 -19.39 4.71
N ARG A 248 7.01 -19.42 5.72
CA ARG A 248 7.19 -18.29 6.63
C ARG A 248 7.53 -17.00 5.89
N ILE A 249 8.39 -17.08 4.88
CA ILE A 249 8.88 -15.91 4.14
C ILE A 249 7.79 -15.33 3.23
N LEU A 250 7.09 -16.19 2.49
CA LEU A 250 5.97 -15.77 1.65
C LEU A 250 4.85 -15.17 2.51
N PHE A 251 4.50 -15.78 3.65
CA PHE A 251 3.52 -15.22 4.58
C PHE A 251 3.97 -13.87 5.15
N GLN A 252 5.23 -13.76 5.58
CA GLN A 252 5.75 -12.50 6.11
C GLN A 252 5.70 -11.37 5.07
N LYS A 253 6.03 -11.68 3.80
CA LYS A 253 5.95 -10.71 2.70
C LYS A 253 4.49 -10.37 2.37
N PHE A 254 3.61 -11.36 2.31
CA PHE A 254 2.18 -11.16 2.08
C PHE A 254 1.54 -10.26 3.14
N ILE A 255 1.77 -10.55 4.43
CA ILE A 255 1.28 -9.72 5.54
C ILE A 255 1.80 -8.29 5.43
N ARG A 256 3.10 -8.12 5.16
CA ARG A 256 3.69 -6.78 5.00
C ARG A 256 3.05 -6.00 3.86
N ILE A 257 2.77 -6.63 2.72
CA ILE A 257 2.11 -5.97 1.58
C ILE A 257 0.68 -5.60 1.94
N ASN A 258 -0.05 -6.50 2.61
CA ASN A 258 -1.46 -6.29 2.95
C ASN A 258 -1.65 -5.23 4.05
N ASP A 259 -0.83 -5.25 5.09
CA ASP A 259 -0.81 -4.21 6.14
C ASP A 259 -0.48 -2.84 5.55
N ARG A 260 0.47 -2.79 4.61
CA ARG A 260 0.82 -1.54 3.90
C ARG A 260 -0.32 -1.04 3.02
N ALA A 261 -1.01 -1.93 2.29
CA ALA A 261 -2.19 -1.54 1.50
C ALA A 261 -3.31 -0.99 2.41
N ARG A 262 -3.57 -1.65 3.54
CA ARG A 262 -4.56 -1.22 4.53
C ARG A 262 -4.23 0.15 5.11
N THR A 263 -2.97 0.40 5.50
CA THR A 263 -2.56 1.70 6.04
C THR A 263 -2.65 2.83 5.00
N THR A 264 -2.31 2.56 3.73
CA THR A 264 -2.50 3.54 2.64
C THR A 264 -3.96 3.91 2.43
N ILE A 265 -4.85 2.91 2.40
CA ILE A 265 -6.30 3.13 2.28
C ILE A 265 -6.82 3.94 3.47
N GLN A 266 -6.40 3.58 4.69
CA GLN A 266 -6.83 4.28 5.90
C GLN A 266 -6.37 5.74 5.88
N LYS A 267 -5.14 6.03 5.46
CA LYS A 267 -4.63 7.41 5.33
C LYS A 267 -5.36 8.20 4.25
N SER A 268 -5.60 7.60 3.08
CA SER A 268 -6.39 8.23 2.01
C SER A 268 -7.81 8.58 2.48
N HIS A 269 -8.43 7.67 3.24
CA HIS A 269 -9.74 7.89 3.84
C HIS A 269 -9.72 9.04 4.87
N SER A 270 -8.74 9.05 5.79
CA SER A 270 -8.59 10.13 6.77
C SER A 270 -8.33 11.49 6.11
N GLN A 271 -7.56 11.54 5.03
CA GLN A 271 -7.32 12.78 4.28
C GLN A 271 -8.60 13.28 3.61
N ALA A 272 -9.39 12.36 3.02
CA ALA A 272 -10.68 12.70 2.43
C ALA A 272 -11.67 13.21 3.48
N LEU A 273 -11.67 12.63 4.69
CA LEU A 273 -12.49 13.10 5.82
C LEU A 273 -12.13 14.51 6.25
N ARG A 274 -10.84 14.80 6.45
CA ARG A 274 -10.38 16.16 6.82
C ARG A 274 -10.77 17.21 5.78
N ALA A 275 -10.61 16.89 4.49
CA ALA A 275 -11.00 17.80 3.41
C ALA A 275 -12.52 18.00 3.32
N PHE A 276 -13.30 17.04 3.81
CA PHE A 276 -14.75 17.17 3.93
C PHE A 276 -15.12 18.02 5.14
N GLU A 277 -14.51 17.78 6.30
CA GLU A 277 -14.70 18.57 7.53
C GLU A 277 -14.37 20.05 7.32
N GLU A 278 -13.24 20.36 6.67
CA GLU A 278 -12.85 21.74 6.33
C GLU A 278 -13.92 22.45 5.47
N LYS A 279 -14.51 21.74 4.49
CA LYS A 279 -15.61 22.29 3.69
C LYS A 279 -16.89 22.48 4.48
N VAL A 280 -17.17 21.60 5.45
CA VAL A 280 -18.34 21.76 6.33
C VAL A 280 -18.14 23.00 7.19
N ASP A 281 -16.96 23.19 7.76
CA ASP A 281 -16.61 24.37 8.57
C ASP A 281 -16.71 25.67 7.75
N ASP A 282 -16.19 25.68 6.52
CA ASP A 282 -16.31 26.81 5.59
C ASP A 282 -17.78 27.16 5.28
N LEU A 283 -18.60 26.13 5.04
CA LEU A 283 -20.04 26.31 4.79
C LEU A 283 -20.77 26.80 6.04
N GLN A 284 -20.40 26.31 7.22
CA GLN A 284 -20.96 26.73 8.49
C GLN A 284 -20.63 28.20 8.76
N ALA A 285 -19.37 28.61 8.57
CA ALA A 285 -18.95 30.01 8.70
C ALA A 285 -19.69 30.92 7.72
N SER A 286 -19.86 30.49 6.46
CA SER A 286 -20.64 31.25 5.48
C SER A 286 -22.12 31.35 5.84
N ALA A 287 -22.69 30.34 6.50
CA ALA A 287 -24.07 30.37 6.97
C ALA A 287 -24.23 31.34 8.15
N ASP A 288 -23.30 31.31 9.12
CA ASP A 288 -23.27 32.22 10.27
C ASP A 288 -23.14 33.69 9.83
N ASP A 289 -22.28 33.97 8.86
CA ASP A 289 -22.15 35.31 8.26
C ASP A 289 -23.45 35.77 7.59
N LEU A 290 -24.15 34.86 6.90
CA LEU A 290 -25.43 35.17 6.28
C LEU A 290 -26.52 35.45 7.33
N GLU A 291 -26.56 34.66 8.40
CA GLU A 291 -27.48 34.88 9.52
C GLU A 291 -27.20 36.22 10.23
N ALA A 292 -25.93 36.56 10.45
CA ALA A 292 -25.53 37.84 11.05
C ALA A 292 -25.98 39.04 10.19
N ASN A 293 -25.80 38.95 8.87
CA ASN A 293 -26.26 39.98 7.93
C ASN A 293 -27.79 40.12 7.93
N LEU A 294 -28.52 39.00 7.88
CA LEU A 294 -29.99 39.00 7.95
C LEU A 294 -30.50 39.60 9.27
N ARG A 295 -29.85 39.29 10.39
CA ARG A 295 -30.18 39.85 11.70
C ARG A 295 -30.00 41.36 11.72
N GLY A 296 -28.88 41.87 11.19
CA GLY A 296 -28.62 43.30 11.06
C GLY A 296 -29.66 44.02 10.20
N ASP A 297 -30.06 43.43 9.08
CA ASP A 297 -31.11 43.96 8.21
C ASP A 297 -32.48 44.02 8.91
N ILE A 298 -32.83 42.99 9.67
CA ILE A 298 -34.09 42.94 10.45
C ILE A 298 -34.07 44.02 11.53
N GLU A 299 -32.98 44.15 12.26
CA GLU A 299 -32.83 45.14 13.34
C GLU A 299 -32.88 46.57 12.78
N GLY A 300 -32.20 46.83 11.66
CA GLY A 300 -32.28 48.11 10.95
C GLY A 300 -33.71 48.44 10.50
N LYS A 301 -34.46 47.46 9.96
CA LYS A 301 -35.87 47.64 9.61
C LYS A 301 -36.76 47.86 10.83
N SER A 302 -36.47 47.21 11.96
CA SER A 302 -37.21 47.39 13.22
C SER A 302 -37.09 48.83 13.73
N VAL A 303 -35.88 49.40 13.72
CA VAL A 303 -35.65 50.79 14.14
C VAL A 303 -36.40 51.79 13.25
N VAL A 304 -36.42 51.55 11.93
CA VAL A 304 -37.20 52.38 11.00
C VAL A 304 -38.70 52.28 11.30
N LEU A 305 -39.20 51.08 11.62
CA LEU A 305 -40.59 50.85 12.00
C LEU A 305 -40.95 51.60 13.29
N GLU A 306 -40.12 51.52 14.33
CA GLU A 306 -40.31 52.26 15.58
C GLU A 306 -40.34 53.79 15.37
N GLY A 307 -39.45 54.30 14.50
CA GLY A 307 -39.45 55.71 14.11
C GLY A 307 -40.75 56.15 13.42
N LEU A 308 -41.25 55.34 12.48
CA LEU A 308 -42.53 55.60 11.81
C LEU A 308 -43.72 55.49 12.77
N GLU A 309 -43.69 54.57 13.73
CA GLU A 309 -44.72 54.46 14.77
C GLU A 309 -44.75 55.69 15.69
N ALA A 310 -43.58 56.22 16.05
CA ALA A 310 -43.47 57.46 16.81
C ALA A 310 -44.03 58.66 16.02
N GLU A 311 -43.65 58.80 14.75
CA GLU A 311 -44.16 59.88 13.88
C GLU A 311 -45.68 59.77 13.69
N LYS A 312 -46.20 58.55 13.49
CA LYS A 312 -47.64 58.29 13.45
C LYS A 312 -48.34 58.76 14.73
N LYS A 313 -47.77 58.46 15.90
CA LYS A 313 -48.32 58.86 17.21
C LYS A 313 -48.35 60.39 17.37
N ASP A 314 -47.30 61.08 16.92
CA ASP A 314 -47.24 62.54 16.95
C ASP A 314 -48.31 63.15 16.02
N LEU A 315 -48.50 62.59 14.82
CA LEU A 315 -49.56 63.00 13.90
C LEU A 315 -50.96 62.75 14.48
N GLU A 316 -51.19 61.61 15.15
CA GLU A 316 -52.45 61.32 15.84
C GLU A 316 -52.74 62.34 16.96
N ALA A 317 -51.73 62.71 17.77
CA ALA A 317 -51.88 63.73 18.79
C ALA A 317 -52.21 65.12 18.21
N LEU A 318 -51.62 65.46 17.06
CA LEU A 318 -51.87 66.71 16.36
C LEU A 318 -53.29 66.75 15.76
N LEU A 319 -53.77 65.61 15.26
CA LEU A 319 -55.14 65.44 14.78
C LEU A 319 -56.15 65.61 15.92
N ASP A 320 -55.90 65.01 17.09
CA ASP A 320 -56.75 65.16 18.28
C ASP A 320 -56.80 66.61 18.77
N PHE A 321 -55.66 67.32 18.74
CA PHE A 321 -55.60 68.75 19.05
C PHE A 321 -56.46 69.57 18.09
N GLN A 322 -56.31 69.36 16.77
CA GLN A 322 -57.14 70.04 15.77
C GLN A 322 -58.62 69.70 15.92
N ALA A 323 -58.97 68.45 16.24
CA ALA A 323 -60.34 68.04 16.52
C ALA A 323 -60.91 68.79 17.72
N HIS A 324 -60.10 69.00 18.77
CA HIS A 324 -60.50 69.79 19.93
C HIS A 324 -60.71 71.28 19.57
N GLU A 325 -59.81 71.89 18.78
CA GLU A 325 -59.97 73.27 18.32
C GLU A 325 -61.24 73.45 17.48
N ILE A 326 -61.50 72.55 16.53
CA ILE A 326 -62.72 72.56 15.72
C ILE A 326 -63.95 72.46 16.61
N LYS A 327 -63.93 71.61 17.64
CA LYS A 327 -65.04 71.49 18.60
C LYS A 327 -65.25 72.78 19.40
N ALA A 328 -64.17 73.44 19.83
CA ALA A 328 -64.24 74.72 20.52
C ALA A 328 -64.80 75.84 19.61
N LEU A 329 -64.34 75.90 18.36
CA LEU A 329 -64.86 76.82 17.35
C LEU A 329 -66.34 76.57 17.05
N LYS A 330 -66.77 75.31 16.92
CA LYS A 330 -68.20 74.98 16.76
C LYS A 330 -69.03 75.49 17.93
N CYS A 331 -68.59 75.26 19.17
CA CYS A 331 -69.27 75.78 20.37
C CYS A 331 -69.34 77.32 20.38
N ARG A 332 -68.27 78.00 19.91
CA ARG A 332 -68.23 79.46 19.76
C ARG A 332 -69.23 79.94 18.70
N ILE A 333 -69.31 79.25 17.56
CA ILE A 333 -70.28 79.53 16.49
C ILE A 333 -71.70 79.35 17.02
N ASP A 334 -72.00 78.24 17.71
CA ASP A 334 -73.33 77.97 18.29
C ASP A 334 -73.76 79.06 19.29
N LEU A 335 -72.81 79.58 20.08
CA LEU A 335 -73.05 80.72 20.98
C LEU A 335 -73.35 82.02 20.20
N LEU A 336 -72.56 82.32 19.18
CA LEU A 336 -72.78 83.50 18.33
C LEU A 336 -74.09 83.40 17.53
N GLU A 337 -74.50 82.20 17.12
CA GLU A 337 -75.79 81.95 16.47
C GLU A 337 -76.94 82.18 17.45
N LYS A 338 -76.83 81.71 18.70
CA LYS A 338 -77.81 82.01 19.77
C LYS A 338 -77.91 83.52 20.04
N ASP A 339 -76.78 84.21 20.17
CA ASP A 339 -76.74 85.66 20.39
C ASP A 339 -77.35 86.41 19.20
N ASN A 340 -77.09 85.97 17.96
CA ASN A 340 -77.68 86.54 16.75
C ASN A 340 -79.19 86.28 16.65
N ASP A 341 -79.66 85.11 17.06
CA ASP A 341 -81.09 84.79 17.15
C ASP A 341 -81.80 85.60 18.25
N GLU A 342 -81.13 85.88 19.37
CA GLU A 342 -81.61 86.83 20.38
C GLU A 342 -81.67 88.27 19.84
N LEU A 343 -80.65 88.72 19.11
CA LEU A 343 -80.64 90.02 18.44
C LEU A 343 -81.73 90.13 17.35
N LYS A 344 -82.02 89.05 16.61
CA LYS A 344 -83.16 89.00 15.67
C LYS A 344 -84.52 89.04 16.37
N LYS A 345 -84.65 88.48 17.59
CA LYS A 345 -85.86 88.64 18.43
C LYS A 345 -86.01 90.06 18.97
N GLN A 346 -84.90 90.80 19.12
CA GLN A 346 -84.89 92.22 19.50
C GLN A 346 -85.04 93.19 18.31
N ARG A 347 -85.02 92.71 17.06
CA ARG A 347 -85.40 93.55 15.91
C ARG A 347 -86.92 93.79 15.94
N PRO A 348 -87.39 95.04 16.03
CA PRO A 348 -88.81 95.33 15.88
C PRO A 348 -89.25 94.91 14.47
N LYS A 349 -90.34 94.14 14.42
CA LYS A 349 -91.08 93.94 13.17
C LYS A 349 -91.62 95.29 12.74
N GLU A 350 -91.07 95.86 11.68
CA GLU A 350 -91.81 96.78 10.82
C GLU A 350 -93.01 96.01 10.24
N VAL A 351 -94.12 96.04 10.97
CA VAL A 351 -95.43 95.73 10.41
C VAL A 351 -96.01 97.03 9.88
N LYS A 352 -95.95 97.11 8.55
CA LYS A 352 -96.73 97.99 7.72
C LYS A 352 -98.21 97.94 8.12
N LYS A 353 -98.72 99.15 8.32
CA LYS A 353 -100.11 99.59 8.52
C LYS A 353 -101.16 98.85 7.69
N THR A 354 -102.29 98.61 8.35
CA THR A 354 -103.67 98.74 7.83
C THR A 354 -104.49 99.30 8.99
N GLY A 355 -105.28 100.38 8.93
CA GLY A 355 -105.60 101.35 7.90
C GLY A 355 -106.66 102.31 8.46
N LYS A 356 -106.48 103.61 8.23
CA LYS A 356 -107.49 104.60 7.83
C LYS A 356 -106.77 105.88 7.45
#